data_AF-A0A7C7YLW6-F1
#
_entry.id   AF-A0A7C7YLW6-F1
#
_cell.length_a   1.000
_cell.length_b   1.000
_cell.length_c   1.000
_cell.angle_alpha   90.00
_cell.angle_beta   90.00
_cell.angle_gamma   90.00
#
_symmetry.space_group_name_H-M   'P 1'
#
loop_
_entity.id
_entity.type
_entity.pdbx_description
1 polymer ?
#
loop_
_entity_poly.entity_id
_entity_poly.type
_entity_poly.pdbx_seq_one_letter_code
_entity_poly.pdbx_strand_id
1 'polypeptide(L)'
;PGTNTYDEESWDGITGDLKIEFQPADDHMAYASVSHGYKPGYINGNALATGCPADLSTTTALGAAKEETLWAYEIGSKNRFLDNTVQANITGFIYQYDNLQVSSQFDNTGFIQNAPRAQVRGIEFEGIWEPVEDLSLSVVYGYLNSKYLEYTGFNFATGEIEDFSGNTMIRAPEHTATLAAEYAWSLNGNGSIIPRIQYFISDEIFFNASNSNDSREPSYGTLQIRTRWESENDRMFIEGFVENLTDEDVRSTRSVGSGLLGRPITVAYEPPRTWGVRVGGSY
;
A
#
# COMPACT_ATOMS: atom_id res chain seq x y z
N PRO A 1 18.85 -25.23 -34.61
CA PRO A 1 17.52 -25.37 -33.98
C PRO A 1 17.69 -25.64 -32.48
N GLY A 2 17.66 -24.57 -31.68
CA GLY A 2 17.79 -24.68 -30.23
C GLY A 2 16.52 -25.29 -29.65
N THR A 3 16.67 -26.35 -28.87
CA THR A 3 15.63 -26.82 -27.97
C THR A 3 15.47 -25.76 -26.88
N ASN A 4 14.46 -24.91 -26.99
CA ASN A 4 14.00 -24.12 -25.85
C ASN A 4 13.44 -25.11 -24.84
N THR A 5 14.27 -25.56 -23.89
CA THR A 5 13.79 -26.18 -22.66
C THR A 5 13.13 -25.07 -21.87
N TYR A 6 11.80 -25.05 -21.88
CA TYR A 6 11.06 -24.29 -20.89
C TYR A 6 11.23 -25.05 -19.57
N ASP A 7 11.80 -24.41 -18.56
CA ASP A 7 11.77 -24.97 -17.20
C ASP A 7 10.31 -24.97 -16.75
N GLU A 8 9.74 -26.17 -16.65
CA GLU A 8 8.40 -26.37 -16.10
C GLU A 8 8.52 -26.49 -14.58
N GLU A 9 8.09 -25.46 -13.86
CA GLU A 9 7.96 -25.45 -12.39
C GLU A 9 6.48 -25.55 -12.02
N SER A 10 6.17 -26.35 -10.99
CA SER A 10 4.82 -26.48 -10.43
C SER A 10 4.85 -26.20 -8.94
N TRP A 11 3.93 -25.35 -8.47
CA TRP A 11 3.77 -25.06 -7.04
C TRP A 11 2.32 -25.26 -6.62
N ASP A 12 2.12 -26.00 -5.53
CA ASP A 12 0.82 -26.23 -4.90
C ASP A 12 0.79 -25.59 -3.51
N GLY A 13 -0.38 -25.11 -3.11
CA GLY A 13 -0.58 -24.46 -1.82
C GLY A 13 -2.01 -24.59 -1.33
N ILE A 14 -2.18 -24.45 -0.02
CA ILE A 14 -3.48 -24.46 0.65
C ILE A 14 -3.75 -23.06 1.17
N THR A 15 -4.99 -22.59 0.99
CA THR A 15 -5.47 -21.35 1.60
C THR A 15 -6.73 -21.63 2.40
N GLY A 16 -7.02 -20.77 3.37
CA GLY A 16 -8.24 -20.85 4.15
C GLY A 16 -8.24 -19.87 5.32
N ASP A 17 -9.41 -19.70 5.92
CA ASP A 17 -9.60 -18.81 7.06
C ASP A 17 -10.61 -19.40 8.06
N LEU A 18 -10.48 -18.94 9.31
CA LEU A 18 -11.44 -19.14 10.37
C LEU A 18 -11.68 -17.78 11.03
N LYS A 19 -12.95 -17.38 11.12
CA LYS A 19 -13.38 -16.15 11.78
C LYS A 19 -14.45 -16.43 12.81
N ILE A 20 -14.30 -15.81 13.98
CA ILE A 20 -15.30 -15.82 15.06
C ILE A 20 -15.74 -14.39 15.28
N GLU A 21 -17.05 -14.20 15.35
CA GLU A 21 -17.68 -12.90 15.58
C GLU A 21 -18.57 -12.99 16.82
N PHE A 22 -18.56 -11.94 17.64
CA PHE A 22 -19.39 -11.78 18.81
C PHE A 22 -20.07 -10.41 18.77
N GLN A 23 -21.39 -10.41 18.77
CA GLN A 23 -22.21 -9.22 18.71
C GLN A 23 -22.96 -9.03 20.03
N PRO A 24 -22.39 -8.31 21.02
CA PRO A 24 -23.04 -8.06 22.31
C PRO A 24 -24.27 -7.17 22.22
N ALA A 25 -24.39 -6.35 21.16
CA ALA A 25 -25.52 -5.46 20.90
C ALA A 25 -25.64 -5.18 19.38
N ASP A 26 -26.76 -4.62 18.93
CA ASP A 26 -27.01 -4.37 17.51
C ASP A 26 -25.98 -3.41 16.86
N ASP A 27 -25.37 -2.54 17.66
CA ASP A 27 -24.42 -1.50 17.31
C ASP A 27 -22.95 -1.83 17.63
N HIS A 28 -22.68 -2.99 18.25
CA HIS A 28 -21.34 -3.37 18.70
C HIS A 28 -20.99 -4.80 18.30
N MET A 29 -19.84 -4.97 17.63
CA MET A 29 -19.32 -6.27 17.25
C MET A 29 -17.82 -6.35 17.53
N ALA A 30 -17.37 -7.50 18.02
CA ALA A 30 -15.96 -7.87 18.11
C ALA A 30 -15.71 -9.13 17.28
N TYR A 31 -14.53 -9.25 16.68
CA TYR A 31 -14.14 -10.42 15.92
C TYR A 31 -12.69 -10.79 16.16
N ALA A 32 -12.38 -12.06 15.91
CA ALA A 32 -11.03 -12.55 15.74
C ALA A 32 -10.97 -13.47 14.53
N SER A 33 -9.87 -13.42 13.78
CA SER A 33 -9.64 -14.29 12.63
C SER A 33 -8.23 -14.83 12.60
N VAL A 34 -8.11 -16.01 12.00
CA VAL A 34 -6.84 -16.60 11.57
C VAL A 34 -6.98 -17.03 10.11
N SER A 35 -6.03 -16.64 9.28
CA SER A 35 -6.04 -16.95 7.84
C SER A 35 -4.68 -17.46 7.39
N HIS A 36 -4.67 -18.44 6.50
CA HIS A 36 -3.49 -18.92 5.80
C HIS A 36 -3.54 -18.50 4.33
N GLY A 37 -2.54 -17.74 3.90
CA GLY A 37 -2.36 -17.28 2.53
C GLY A 37 -1.21 -18.01 1.83
N TYR A 38 -1.32 -18.12 0.52
CA TYR A 38 -0.32 -18.74 -0.34
C TYR A 38 -0.20 -17.95 -1.64
N LYS A 39 1.04 -17.77 -2.08
CA LYS A 39 1.39 -17.20 -3.38
C LYS A 39 2.41 -18.13 -4.06
N PRO A 40 2.12 -18.62 -5.28
CA PRO A 40 3.04 -19.53 -5.97
C PRO A 40 4.38 -18.87 -6.26
N GLY A 41 5.39 -19.69 -6.52
CA GLY A 41 6.71 -19.21 -6.92
C GLY A 41 6.69 -18.37 -8.20
N TYR A 42 7.79 -17.67 -8.45
CA TYR A 42 7.97 -16.78 -9.60
C TYR A 42 9.29 -17.08 -10.29
N ILE A 43 9.23 -17.35 -11.60
CA ILE A 43 10.45 -17.50 -12.42
C ILE A 43 10.89 -16.11 -12.85
N ASN A 44 12.10 -15.71 -12.46
CA ASN A 44 12.71 -14.48 -12.98
C ASN A 44 13.16 -14.73 -14.43
N GLY A 45 12.21 -14.62 -15.36
CA GLY A 45 12.41 -14.92 -16.78
C GLY A 45 13.63 -14.20 -17.38
N ASN A 46 14.56 -15.01 -17.89
CA ASN A 46 15.80 -14.65 -18.59
C ASN A 46 16.45 -13.29 -18.24
N ALA A 47 16.79 -13.15 -16.95
CA ALA A 47 17.77 -12.20 -16.41
C ALA A 47 19.16 -12.22 -17.10
N LEU A 48 19.39 -13.12 -18.06
CA LEU A 48 20.63 -13.34 -18.80
C LEU A 48 20.88 -12.34 -19.96
N ALA A 49 19.88 -11.54 -20.36
CA ALA A 49 20.03 -10.64 -21.52
C ALA A 49 20.54 -9.22 -21.16
N THR A 50 20.45 -8.79 -19.90
CA THR A 50 20.67 -7.40 -19.47
C THR A 50 21.92 -7.24 -18.62
N GLY A 51 23.10 -7.61 -19.12
CA GLY A 51 24.39 -7.24 -18.52
C GLY A 51 24.61 -7.59 -17.03
N CYS A 52 23.73 -8.42 -16.46
CA CYS A 52 23.85 -8.95 -15.11
C CYS A 52 25.09 -9.85 -15.10
N PRO A 53 26.01 -9.73 -14.13
CA PRO A 53 27.16 -10.62 -14.03
C PRO A 53 26.71 -12.07 -14.18
N ALA A 54 27.25 -12.79 -15.16
CA ALA A 54 26.81 -14.15 -15.52
C ALA A 54 26.78 -15.12 -14.32
N ASP A 55 27.58 -14.83 -13.29
CA ASP A 55 27.65 -15.58 -12.03
C ASP A 55 26.37 -15.49 -11.18
N LEU A 56 25.58 -14.43 -11.31
CA LEU A 56 24.34 -14.24 -10.54
C LEU A 56 23.16 -15.06 -11.10
N SER A 57 23.24 -15.46 -12.36
CA SER A 57 22.25 -16.36 -12.98
C SER A 57 22.36 -17.80 -12.49
N THR A 58 23.55 -18.19 -12.00
CA THR A 58 23.85 -19.52 -11.44
C THR A 58 23.75 -19.54 -9.92
N THR A 59 23.76 -18.38 -9.26
CA THR A 59 23.40 -18.31 -7.84
C THR A 59 21.90 -18.51 -7.68
N THR A 60 21.50 -19.41 -6.79
CA THR A 60 20.10 -19.70 -6.39
C THR A 60 19.28 -18.48 -5.97
N ALA A 61 19.90 -17.30 -5.82
CA ALA A 61 19.25 -16.05 -5.43
C ALA A 61 18.35 -15.42 -6.52
N LEU A 62 18.64 -15.65 -7.82
CA LEU A 62 17.91 -14.98 -8.92
C LEU A 62 17.23 -15.93 -9.92
N GLY A 63 17.32 -17.26 -9.75
CA GLY A 63 16.72 -18.24 -10.67
C GLY A 63 15.18 -18.24 -10.62
N ALA A 64 14.63 -18.88 -9.59
CA ALA A 64 13.20 -18.83 -9.29
C ALA A 64 13.00 -18.46 -7.82
N ALA A 65 12.09 -17.54 -7.57
CA ALA A 65 11.59 -17.29 -6.23
C ALA A 65 10.64 -18.41 -5.84
N LYS A 66 10.83 -18.95 -4.63
CA LYS A 66 9.95 -19.95 -4.02
C LYS A 66 8.58 -19.37 -3.70
N GLU A 67 7.63 -20.26 -3.46
CA GLU A 67 6.32 -19.95 -2.91
C GLU A 67 6.45 -19.11 -1.63
N GLU A 68 5.55 -18.15 -1.48
CA GLU A 68 5.37 -17.34 -0.28
C GLU A 68 4.12 -17.82 0.45
N THR A 69 4.22 -17.98 1.77
CA THR A 69 3.05 -18.26 2.61
C THR A 69 2.92 -17.25 3.73
N LEU A 70 1.69 -17.10 4.22
CA LEU A 70 1.33 -16.13 5.25
C LEU A 70 0.43 -16.80 6.29
N TRP A 71 0.71 -16.57 7.57
CA TRP A 71 -0.28 -16.68 8.64
C TRP A 71 -0.68 -15.29 9.12
N ALA A 72 -1.95 -14.97 8.97
CA ALA A 72 -2.53 -13.71 9.42
C ALA A 72 -3.41 -13.94 10.65
N TYR A 73 -3.14 -13.19 11.71
CA TYR A 73 -3.95 -13.17 12.93
C TYR A 73 -4.49 -11.77 13.12
N GLU A 74 -5.81 -11.64 13.26
CA GLU A 74 -6.45 -10.34 13.49
C GLU A 74 -7.42 -10.42 14.67
N ILE A 75 -7.53 -9.31 15.39
CA ILE A 75 -8.57 -9.06 16.38
C ILE A 75 -9.08 -7.65 16.18
N GLY A 76 -10.38 -7.46 16.13
CA GLY A 76 -10.95 -6.16 15.87
C GLY A 76 -12.34 -5.96 16.45
N SER A 77 -12.80 -4.72 16.39
CA SER A 77 -14.17 -4.35 16.74
C SER A 77 -14.72 -3.32 15.79
N LYS A 78 -16.05 -3.35 15.62
CA LYS A 78 -16.82 -2.39 14.82
C LYS A 78 -17.95 -1.89 15.68
N ASN A 79 -18.04 -0.58 15.83
CA ASN A 79 -18.92 0.03 16.82
C ASN A 79 -19.62 1.26 16.25
N ARG A 80 -20.88 1.43 16.64
CA ARG A 80 -21.63 2.68 16.49
C ARG A 80 -21.98 3.22 17.88
N PHE A 81 -21.92 4.53 18.05
CA PHE A 81 -22.23 5.22 19.31
C PHE A 81 -23.09 6.45 19.02
N LEU A 82 -23.64 7.06 20.08
CA LEU A 82 -24.36 8.33 20.05
C LEU A 82 -25.48 8.33 18.98
N ASP A 83 -26.41 7.36 19.08
CA ASP A 83 -27.52 7.20 18.14
C ASP A 83 -27.07 7.04 16.67
N ASN A 84 -25.96 6.32 16.47
CA ASN A 84 -25.29 6.06 15.18
C ASN A 84 -24.55 7.24 14.54
N THR A 85 -24.37 8.36 15.26
CA THR A 85 -23.60 9.52 14.75
C THR A 85 -22.09 9.32 14.83
N VAL A 86 -21.60 8.35 15.61
CA VAL A 86 -20.18 7.99 15.66
C VAL A 86 -20.03 6.54 15.24
N GLN A 87 -19.23 6.28 14.20
CA GLN A 87 -18.74 4.96 13.88
C GLN A 87 -17.24 4.89 14.19
N ALA A 88 -16.82 3.85 14.91
CA ALA A 88 -15.41 3.61 15.21
C ALA A 88 -15.07 2.12 15.08
N ASN A 89 -14.17 1.83 14.16
CA ASN A 89 -13.66 0.49 13.90
C ASN A 89 -12.17 0.47 14.24
N ILE A 90 -11.72 -0.59 14.89
CA ILE A 90 -10.31 -0.78 15.22
C ILE A 90 -9.93 -2.24 15.03
N THR A 91 -8.77 -2.48 14.44
CA THR A 91 -8.22 -3.82 14.21
C THR A 91 -6.75 -3.83 14.58
N GLY A 92 -6.34 -4.80 15.39
CA GLY A 92 -4.94 -5.15 15.60
C GLY A 92 -4.61 -6.43 14.86
N PHE A 93 -3.44 -6.51 14.25
CA PHE A 93 -3.06 -7.65 13.44
C PHE A 93 -1.57 -8.00 13.54
N ILE A 94 -1.27 -9.28 13.28
CA ILE A 94 0.08 -9.82 13.14
C ILE A 94 0.09 -10.78 11.95
N TYR A 95 0.95 -10.50 10.97
CA TYR A 95 1.17 -11.24 9.75
C TYR A 95 2.57 -11.82 9.78
N GLN A 96 2.67 -13.14 9.66
CA GLN A 96 3.94 -13.87 9.63
C GLN A 96 4.11 -14.47 8.25
N TYR A 97 5.13 -14.00 7.54
CA TYR A 97 5.47 -14.46 6.20
C TYR A 97 6.63 -15.45 6.25
N ASP A 98 6.45 -16.56 5.54
CA ASP A 98 7.52 -17.48 5.18
C ASP A 98 7.82 -17.31 3.69
N ASN A 99 9.09 -17.08 3.36
CA ASN A 99 9.59 -16.83 2.01
C ASN A 99 8.92 -15.64 1.28
N LEU A 100 8.67 -14.53 1.96
CA LEU A 100 8.12 -13.30 1.37
C LEU A 100 8.82 -12.94 0.05
N GLN A 101 8.09 -12.85 -1.04
CA GLN A 101 8.59 -12.46 -2.35
C GLN A 101 8.76 -10.94 -2.44
N VAL A 102 9.99 -10.47 -2.30
CA VAL A 102 10.37 -9.06 -2.34
C VAL A 102 10.74 -8.68 -3.77
N SER A 103 10.01 -7.72 -4.33
CA SER A 103 10.34 -7.13 -5.63
C SER A 103 11.53 -6.18 -5.53
N SER A 104 12.46 -6.33 -6.45
CA SER A 104 13.62 -5.46 -6.65
C SER A 104 13.70 -5.09 -8.14
N GLN A 105 14.28 -3.94 -8.47
CA GLN A 105 14.45 -3.55 -9.86
C GLN A 105 15.92 -3.24 -10.15
N PHE A 106 16.39 -3.71 -11.30
CA PHE A 106 17.70 -3.40 -11.85
C PHE A 106 17.59 -3.21 -13.35
N ASP A 107 18.08 -2.08 -13.86
CA ASP A 107 18.06 -1.75 -15.29
C ASP A 107 16.65 -1.85 -15.91
N ASN A 108 15.65 -1.31 -15.21
CA ASN A 108 14.22 -1.40 -15.54
C ASN A 108 13.65 -2.84 -15.65
N THR A 109 14.42 -3.85 -15.23
CA THR A 109 13.99 -5.24 -15.12
C THR A 109 13.63 -5.56 -13.67
N GLY A 110 12.45 -6.13 -13.46
CA GLY A 110 12.01 -6.57 -12.14
C GLY A 110 12.54 -7.95 -11.79
N PHE A 111 12.97 -8.11 -10.55
CA PHE A 111 13.45 -9.36 -9.96
C PHE A 111 12.69 -9.63 -8.67
N ILE A 112 12.37 -10.89 -8.42
CA ILE A 112 11.81 -11.35 -7.16
C ILE A 112 12.88 -12.13 -6.40
N GLN A 113 13.08 -11.76 -5.13
CA GLN A 113 13.93 -12.47 -4.18
C GLN A 113 13.06 -12.87 -2.98
N ASN A 114 13.25 -14.06 -2.42
CA ASN A 114 12.56 -14.43 -1.18
C ASN A 114 13.32 -13.87 0.03
N ALA A 115 12.61 -13.20 0.93
CA ALA A 115 13.01 -12.98 2.31
C ALA A 115 12.48 -14.16 3.16
N PRO A 116 13.35 -15.06 3.65
CA PRO A 116 12.93 -16.29 4.32
C PRO A 116 11.92 -16.08 5.45
N ARG A 117 12.11 -15.05 6.27
CA ARG A 117 11.16 -14.70 7.33
C ARG A 117 10.89 -13.21 7.38
N ALA A 118 9.63 -12.85 7.40
CA ALA A 118 9.18 -11.46 7.48
C ALA A 118 7.96 -11.35 8.41
N GLN A 119 7.81 -10.22 9.08
CA GLN A 119 6.65 -9.98 9.95
C GLN A 119 6.13 -8.56 9.79
N VAL A 120 4.81 -8.44 9.71
CA VAL A 120 4.11 -7.17 9.85
C VAL A 120 3.20 -7.27 11.06
N ARG A 121 3.24 -6.28 11.94
CA ARG A 121 2.23 -6.14 12.98
C ARG A 121 1.76 -4.70 13.02
N GLY A 122 0.51 -4.48 13.35
CA GLY A 122 -0.05 -3.16 13.22
C GLY A 122 -1.39 -2.98 13.89
N ILE A 123 -1.86 -1.75 13.82
CA ILE A 123 -3.19 -1.34 14.22
C ILE A 123 -3.76 -0.48 13.09
N GLU A 124 -5.00 -0.75 12.72
CA GLU A 124 -5.80 0.08 11.83
C GLU A 124 -6.98 0.64 12.61
N PHE A 125 -7.27 1.92 12.39
CA PHE A 125 -8.41 2.63 12.95
C PHE A 125 -9.16 3.37 11.85
N GLU A 126 -10.48 3.24 11.86
CA GLU A 126 -11.39 3.97 10.99
C GLU A 126 -12.46 4.62 11.87
N GLY A 127 -12.65 5.93 11.71
CA GLY A 127 -13.62 6.71 12.44
C GLY A 127 -14.42 7.61 11.51
N ILE A 128 -15.72 7.67 11.73
CA ILE A 128 -16.63 8.66 11.16
C ILE A 128 -17.43 9.28 12.30
N TRP A 129 -17.56 10.60 12.29
CA TRP A 129 -18.34 11.34 13.28
C TRP A 129 -19.20 12.40 12.59
N GLU A 130 -20.50 12.36 12.88
CA GLU A 130 -21.52 13.28 12.42
C GLU A 130 -22.02 14.11 13.61
N PRO A 131 -21.24 15.12 14.08
CA PRO A 131 -21.56 15.87 15.30
C PRO A 131 -22.87 16.67 15.22
N VAL A 132 -23.25 17.07 14.02
CA VAL A 132 -24.47 17.80 13.68
C VAL A 132 -24.95 17.31 12.32
N GLU A 133 -26.20 17.61 11.99
CA GLU A 133 -26.74 17.38 10.65
C GLU A 133 -25.82 18.02 9.60
N ASP A 134 -25.66 17.32 8.48
CA ASP A 134 -24.86 17.72 7.31
C ASP A 134 -23.33 17.79 7.49
N LEU A 135 -22.77 17.71 8.71
CA LEU A 135 -21.31 17.69 8.93
C LEU A 135 -20.81 16.26 9.13
N SER A 136 -19.90 15.80 8.29
CA SER A 136 -19.18 14.53 8.46
C SER A 136 -17.69 14.77 8.64
N LEU A 137 -17.12 14.21 9.71
CA LEU A 137 -15.70 14.19 10.00
C LEU A 137 -15.22 12.74 9.92
N SER A 138 -14.14 12.47 9.19
CA SER A 138 -13.59 11.11 9.12
C SER A 138 -12.09 11.06 9.28
N VAL A 139 -11.64 9.92 9.81
CA VAL A 139 -10.24 9.59 10.03
C VAL A 139 -10.01 8.14 9.67
N VAL A 140 -8.94 7.88 8.93
CA VAL A 140 -8.38 6.55 8.75
C VAL A 140 -6.93 6.64 9.19
N TYR A 141 -6.51 5.74 10.08
CA TYR A 141 -5.16 5.73 10.62
C TYR A 141 -4.59 4.31 10.60
N GLY A 142 -3.35 4.19 10.16
CA GLY A 142 -2.60 2.93 10.17
C GLY A 142 -1.28 3.08 10.90
N TYR A 143 -0.96 2.10 11.75
CA TYR A 143 0.36 1.89 12.33
C TYR A 143 0.92 0.55 11.87
N LEU A 144 2.13 0.52 11.33
CA LEU A 144 2.81 -0.68 10.86
C LEU A 144 4.22 -0.78 11.42
N ASN A 145 4.49 -1.86 12.14
CA ASN A 145 5.86 -2.32 12.40
C ASN A 145 6.15 -3.50 11.46
N SER A 146 6.70 -3.19 10.28
CA SER A 146 7.08 -4.19 9.28
C SER A 146 8.59 -4.45 9.35
N LYS A 147 9.01 -5.71 9.37
CA LYS A 147 10.42 -6.10 9.45
C LYS A 147 10.73 -7.34 8.64
N TYR A 148 11.85 -7.32 7.92
CA TYR A 148 12.53 -8.54 7.51
C TYR A 148 13.17 -9.17 8.75
N LEU A 149 12.73 -10.36 9.15
CA LEU A 149 13.31 -11.06 10.30
C LEU A 149 14.58 -11.80 9.89
N GLU A 150 14.56 -12.39 8.70
CA GLU A 150 15.71 -13.01 8.04
C GLU A 150 15.65 -12.67 6.55
N TYR A 151 16.69 -12.01 6.05
CA TYR A 151 16.81 -11.72 4.63
C TYR A 151 18.25 -11.44 4.20
N THR A 152 18.94 -12.45 3.68
CA THR A 152 20.18 -12.25 2.92
C THR A 152 19.84 -12.26 1.44
N GLY A 153 20.11 -11.15 0.73
CA GLY A 153 19.72 -10.98 -0.66
C GLY A 153 20.75 -10.19 -1.47
N PHE A 154 20.60 -10.24 -2.79
CA PHE A 154 21.43 -9.45 -3.70
C PHE A 154 21.00 -7.98 -3.69
N ASN A 155 21.92 -7.10 -3.32
CA ASN A 155 21.73 -5.65 -3.39
C ASN A 155 22.14 -5.16 -4.78
N PHE A 156 21.15 -4.85 -5.62
CA PHE A 156 21.37 -4.34 -6.97
C PHE A 156 22.05 -2.96 -7.02
N ALA A 157 22.01 -2.18 -5.93
CA ALA A 157 22.66 -0.88 -5.86
C ALA A 157 24.17 -0.99 -5.61
N THR A 158 24.63 -2.01 -4.86
CA THR A 158 26.06 -2.25 -4.55
C THR A 158 26.67 -3.31 -5.44
N GLY A 159 25.87 -4.28 -5.90
CA GLY A 159 26.30 -5.45 -6.68
C GLY A 159 26.77 -6.61 -5.82
N GLU A 160 26.45 -6.62 -4.52
CA GLU A 160 26.92 -7.59 -3.54
C GLU A 160 25.75 -8.29 -2.84
N ILE A 161 26.01 -9.45 -2.24
CA ILE A 161 25.06 -10.11 -1.33
C ILE A 161 25.18 -9.44 0.04
N GLU A 162 24.07 -8.96 0.57
CA GLU A 162 23.99 -8.24 1.85
C GLU A 162 22.92 -8.84 2.75
N ASP A 163 23.03 -8.58 4.05
CA ASP A 163 22.01 -8.93 5.04
C ASP A 163 21.09 -7.72 5.29
N PHE A 164 19.81 -7.90 5.00
CA PHE A 164 18.73 -6.93 5.20
C PHE A 164 17.88 -7.26 6.43
N SER A 165 18.27 -8.25 7.24
CA SER A 165 17.56 -8.60 8.47
C SER A 165 17.51 -7.40 9.44
N GLY A 166 16.34 -7.14 10.02
CA GLY A 166 16.06 -5.97 10.87
C GLY A 166 15.63 -4.70 10.13
N ASN A 167 15.78 -4.66 8.80
CA ASN A 167 15.28 -3.55 7.99
C ASN A 167 13.76 -3.56 7.89
N THR A 168 13.20 -2.37 7.72
CA THR A 168 11.77 -2.16 7.45
C THR A 168 11.42 -2.63 6.05
N MET A 169 10.23 -3.20 5.87
CA MET A 169 9.81 -3.68 4.56
C MET A 169 9.66 -2.54 3.57
N ILE A 170 9.82 -2.85 2.27
CA ILE A 170 9.65 -1.85 1.21
C ILE A 170 8.22 -1.36 1.16
N ARG A 171 8.03 -0.06 0.89
CA ARG A 171 6.71 0.58 0.70
C ARG A 171 5.72 0.34 1.86
N ALA A 172 6.23 0.21 3.08
CA ALA A 172 5.43 -0.01 4.29
C ALA A 172 5.68 1.14 5.29
N PRO A 173 5.05 2.31 5.10
CA PRO A 173 5.20 3.44 6.01
C PRO A 173 4.73 3.05 7.42
N GLU A 174 5.48 3.47 8.45
CA GLU A 174 5.16 3.10 9.84
C GLU A 174 3.89 3.77 10.33
N HIS A 175 3.66 5.03 9.95
CA HIS A 175 2.42 5.74 10.20
C HIS A 175 1.79 6.24 8.90
N THR A 176 0.48 6.04 8.77
CA THR A 176 -0.34 6.72 7.76
C THR A 176 -1.61 7.28 8.39
N ALA A 177 -2.07 8.41 7.89
CA ALA A 177 -3.35 8.98 8.30
C ALA A 177 -4.04 9.67 7.12
N THR A 178 -5.35 9.55 7.06
CA THR A 178 -6.22 10.39 6.23
C THR A 178 -7.23 11.05 7.14
N LEU A 179 -7.28 12.38 7.11
CA LEU A 179 -8.28 13.18 7.82
C LEU A 179 -9.17 13.84 6.78
N ALA A 180 -10.48 13.84 6.97
CA ALA A 180 -11.40 14.54 6.10
C ALA A 180 -12.55 15.20 6.85
N ALA A 181 -13.05 16.29 6.27
CA ALA A 181 -14.26 16.96 6.71
C ALA A 181 -15.10 17.32 5.48
N GLU A 182 -16.39 17.04 5.53
CA GLU A 182 -17.38 17.33 4.49
C GLU A 182 -18.62 17.97 5.12
N TYR A 183 -19.18 18.99 4.48
CA TYR A 183 -20.41 19.64 4.96
C TYR A 183 -21.43 19.77 3.83
N ALA A 184 -22.64 19.26 3.98
CA ALA A 184 -23.69 19.35 2.97
C ALA A 184 -24.58 20.59 3.18
N TRP A 185 -24.24 21.70 2.54
CA TRP A 185 -25.03 22.93 2.64
C TRP A 185 -26.24 22.90 1.71
N SER A 186 -27.44 22.69 2.26
CA SER A 186 -28.69 22.78 1.49
C SER A 186 -28.98 24.20 1.00
N LEU A 187 -29.31 24.34 -0.29
CA LEU A 187 -29.63 25.61 -0.95
C LEU A 187 -31.14 25.89 -1.07
N ASN A 188 -31.97 25.26 -0.24
CA ASN A 188 -33.43 25.48 -0.19
C ASN A 188 -34.10 25.39 -1.57
N GLY A 189 -34.19 24.17 -2.12
CA GLY A 189 -34.83 23.90 -3.42
C GLY A 189 -33.91 24.02 -4.64
N ASN A 190 -32.66 24.44 -4.44
CA ASN A 190 -31.63 24.49 -5.50
C ASN A 190 -30.57 23.39 -5.35
N GLY A 191 -30.90 22.31 -4.64
CA GLY A 191 -29.99 21.23 -4.28
C GLY A 191 -29.01 21.60 -3.17
N SER A 192 -27.79 21.10 -3.23
CA SER A 192 -26.81 21.22 -2.13
C SER A 192 -25.42 21.59 -2.62
N ILE A 193 -24.65 22.32 -1.81
CA ILE A 193 -23.20 22.55 -1.99
C ILE A 193 -22.46 21.76 -0.92
N ILE A 194 -21.53 20.92 -1.36
CA ILE A 194 -20.81 19.95 -0.56
C ILE A 194 -19.30 20.21 -0.71
N PRO A 195 -18.73 21.15 0.06
CA PRO A 195 -17.28 21.25 0.21
C PRO A 195 -16.74 20.04 1.00
N ARG A 196 -15.58 19.54 0.57
CA ARG A 196 -14.78 18.56 1.31
C ARG A 196 -13.31 18.93 1.27
N ILE A 197 -12.68 18.81 2.44
CA ILE A 197 -11.23 18.89 2.62
C ILE A 197 -10.72 17.52 3.08
N GLN A 198 -9.60 17.07 2.52
CA GLN A 198 -8.94 15.83 2.91
C GLN A 198 -7.44 16.05 3.00
N TYR A 199 -6.82 15.63 4.09
CA TYR A 199 -5.37 15.65 4.28
C TYR A 199 -4.85 14.23 4.49
N PHE A 200 -3.91 13.82 3.64
CA PHE A 200 -3.20 12.55 3.77
C PHE A 200 -1.81 12.80 4.35
N ILE A 201 -1.35 11.91 5.23
CA ILE A 201 -0.02 11.93 5.84
C ILE A 201 0.56 10.52 5.72
N SER A 202 1.82 10.44 5.33
CA SER A 202 2.61 9.20 5.35
C SER A 202 3.97 9.48 5.97
N ASP A 203 4.42 8.54 6.80
CA ASP A 203 5.83 8.42 7.14
C ASP A 203 6.68 8.03 5.94
N GLU A 204 8.00 8.04 6.15
CA GLU A 204 8.94 7.64 5.11
C GLU A 204 8.70 6.21 4.64
N ILE A 205 8.95 5.98 3.35
CA ILE A 205 8.96 4.65 2.75
C ILE A 205 10.32 4.34 2.14
N PHE A 206 10.71 3.08 2.18
CA PHE A 206 11.88 2.60 1.47
C PHE A 206 11.46 1.91 0.18
N PHE A 207 12.18 2.20 -0.91
CA PHE A 207 11.97 1.56 -2.21
C PHE A 207 12.80 0.27 -2.38
N ASN A 208 13.74 0.00 -1.47
CA ASN A 208 14.59 -1.19 -1.49
C ASN A 208 14.75 -1.81 -0.09
N ALA A 209 15.14 -3.08 -0.06
CA ALA A 209 15.28 -3.85 1.17
C ALA A 209 16.45 -3.40 2.05
N SER A 210 17.46 -2.72 1.48
CA SER A 210 18.60 -2.18 2.25
C SER A 210 18.25 -0.92 3.06
N ASN A 211 17.04 -0.36 2.89
CA ASN A 211 16.61 0.89 3.52
C ASN A 211 17.61 2.05 3.29
N SER A 212 18.20 2.09 2.10
CA SER A 212 19.26 3.05 1.81
C SER A 212 18.67 4.46 1.69
N ASN A 213 19.39 5.47 2.23
CA ASN A 213 18.92 6.85 2.30
C ASN A 213 18.68 7.49 0.91
N ASP A 214 19.39 7.01 -0.11
CA ASP A 214 19.18 7.40 -1.50
C ASP A 214 17.93 6.75 -2.10
N SER A 215 17.43 5.65 -1.53
CA SER A 215 16.25 4.87 -1.93
C SER A 215 15.06 4.98 -0.98
N ARG A 216 14.78 6.19 -0.53
CA ARG A 216 13.60 6.47 0.28
C ARG A 216 12.79 7.64 -0.27
N GLU A 217 11.52 7.64 0.10
CA GLU A 217 10.70 8.84 0.10
C GLU A 217 10.54 9.30 1.55
N PRO A 218 10.93 10.54 1.89
CA PRO A 218 10.71 11.08 3.23
C PRO A 218 9.22 11.13 3.60
N SER A 219 8.92 11.38 4.88
CA SER A 219 7.55 11.66 5.30
C SER A 219 6.97 12.84 4.54
N TYR A 220 5.72 12.73 4.09
CA TYR A 220 5.04 13.76 3.30
C TYR A 220 3.56 13.85 3.69
N GLY A 221 2.91 14.93 3.27
CA GLY A 221 1.46 15.05 3.42
C GLY A 221 0.82 15.89 2.34
N THR A 222 -0.25 15.38 1.74
CA THR A 222 -0.93 16.03 0.61
C THR A 222 -2.32 16.50 1.00
N LEU A 223 -2.63 17.74 0.65
CA LEU A 223 -3.95 18.34 0.87
C LEU A 223 -4.79 18.26 -0.40
N GLN A 224 -6.05 17.86 -0.27
CA GLN A 224 -7.01 17.82 -1.37
C GLN A 224 -8.26 18.59 -0.95
N ILE A 225 -8.80 19.38 -1.88
CA ILE A 225 -10.07 20.07 -1.70
C ILE A 225 -10.98 19.80 -2.88
N ARG A 226 -12.27 19.63 -2.61
CA ARG A 226 -13.31 19.60 -3.63
C ARG A 226 -14.52 20.36 -3.15
N THR A 227 -15.26 20.94 -4.09
CA THR A 227 -16.59 21.49 -3.82
C THR A 227 -17.51 20.99 -4.90
N ARG A 228 -18.57 20.31 -4.48
CA ARG A 228 -19.56 19.72 -5.36
C ARG A 228 -20.89 20.41 -5.16
N TRP A 229 -21.51 20.85 -6.24
CA TRP A 229 -22.93 21.19 -6.26
C TRP A 229 -23.70 20.00 -6.82
N GLU A 230 -24.80 19.63 -6.19
CA GLU A 230 -25.75 18.62 -6.66
C GLU A 230 -27.13 19.26 -6.82
N SER A 231 -27.86 18.89 -7.87
CA SER A 231 -29.22 19.35 -8.10
C SER A 231 -30.20 18.74 -7.10
N GLU A 232 -31.34 19.38 -6.86
CA GLU A 232 -32.35 18.93 -5.89
C GLU A 232 -32.86 17.49 -6.09
N ASN A 233 -32.81 16.99 -7.32
CA ASN A 233 -33.24 15.64 -7.69
C ASN A 233 -32.07 14.66 -7.82
N ASP A 234 -30.86 15.04 -7.41
CA ASP A 234 -29.60 14.28 -7.50
C ASP A 234 -29.21 13.81 -8.91
N ARG A 235 -29.87 14.34 -9.95
CA ARG A 235 -29.64 13.94 -11.35
C ARG A 235 -28.47 14.64 -12.00
N MET A 236 -27.98 15.74 -11.43
CA MET A 236 -26.90 16.53 -11.98
C MET A 236 -25.94 16.95 -10.90
N PHE A 237 -24.66 17.01 -11.25
CA PHE A 237 -23.65 17.61 -10.39
C PHE A 237 -22.61 18.39 -11.17
N ILE A 238 -22.00 19.36 -10.48
CA ILE A 238 -20.80 20.05 -10.91
C ILE A 238 -19.82 20.02 -9.74
N GLU A 239 -18.62 19.52 -9.96
CA GLU A 239 -17.57 19.43 -8.95
C GLU A 239 -16.31 20.15 -9.44
N GLY A 240 -15.84 21.12 -8.67
CA GLY A 240 -14.48 21.64 -8.80
C GLY A 240 -13.57 20.96 -7.78
N PHE A 241 -12.36 20.58 -8.19
CA PHE A 241 -11.40 19.94 -7.29
C PHE A 241 -9.98 20.44 -7.50
N VAL A 242 -9.18 20.34 -6.44
CA VAL A 242 -7.73 20.48 -6.46
C VAL A 242 -7.12 19.31 -5.68
N GLU A 243 -6.31 18.50 -6.35
CA GLU A 243 -5.52 17.42 -5.76
C GLU A 243 -4.09 17.94 -5.53
N ASN A 244 -3.48 17.54 -4.40
CA ASN A 244 -2.16 18.02 -3.97
C ASN A 244 -2.07 19.57 -3.93
N LEU A 245 -3.02 20.21 -3.24
CA LEU A 245 -3.06 21.67 -3.04
C LEU A 245 -1.80 22.22 -2.38
N THR A 246 -1.07 21.41 -1.60
CA THR A 246 0.24 21.77 -1.02
C THR A 246 1.36 21.81 -2.04
N ASP A 247 1.20 21.15 -3.20
CA ASP A 247 2.22 21.00 -4.26
C ASP A 247 3.48 20.26 -3.76
N GLU A 248 3.26 19.17 -3.04
CA GLU A 248 4.34 18.29 -2.58
C GLU A 248 4.87 17.43 -3.73
N ASP A 249 6.19 17.36 -3.87
CA ASP A 249 6.88 16.51 -4.84
C ASP A 249 7.11 15.11 -4.24
N VAL A 250 6.16 14.20 -4.44
CA VAL A 250 6.23 12.84 -3.90
C VAL A 250 6.82 11.87 -4.91
N ARG A 251 7.85 11.11 -4.55
CA ARG A 251 8.38 10.05 -5.41
C ARG A 251 7.49 8.80 -5.31
N SER A 252 6.99 8.33 -6.44
CA SER A 252 6.16 7.12 -6.51
C SER A 252 6.98 5.85 -6.79
N THR A 253 8.14 6.00 -7.46
CA THR A 253 9.03 4.88 -7.79
C THR A 253 10.47 5.37 -7.93
N ARG A 254 11.41 4.48 -7.56
CA ARG A 254 12.83 4.66 -7.80
C ARG A 254 13.46 3.37 -8.32
N SER A 255 14.39 3.50 -9.26
CA SER A 255 15.16 2.40 -9.85
C SER A 255 16.62 2.76 -10.03
N VAL A 256 17.51 1.76 -9.97
CA VAL A 256 18.95 1.91 -10.21
C VAL A 256 19.29 1.26 -11.56
N GLY A 257 19.92 2.04 -12.44
CA GLY A 257 20.39 1.60 -13.75
C GLY A 257 21.74 0.89 -13.72
N SER A 258 22.17 0.39 -14.87
CA SER A 258 23.39 -0.41 -15.02
C SER A 258 24.67 0.28 -14.51
N GLY A 259 25.57 -0.51 -13.91
CA GLY A 259 26.92 -0.09 -13.55
C GLY A 259 27.79 0.36 -14.73
N LEU A 260 27.47 -0.10 -15.95
CA LEU A 260 28.14 0.31 -17.19
C LEU A 260 27.91 1.79 -17.52
N LEU A 261 26.78 2.35 -17.07
CA LEU A 261 26.41 3.75 -17.23
C LEU A 261 26.67 4.58 -15.95
N GLY A 262 27.43 4.03 -15.00
CA GLY A 262 27.70 4.70 -13.72
C GLY A 262 26.55 4.64 -12.72
N ARG A 263 25.66 3.64 -12.81
CA ARG A 263 24.50 3.42 -11.90
C ARG A 263 23.53 4.64 -11.83
N PRO A 264 22.97 5.10 -12.95
CA PRO A 264 22.04 6.23 -12.94
C PRO A 264 20.79 5.89 -12.11
N ILE A 265 20.25 6.87 -11.38
CA ILE A 265 19.03 6.70 -10.59
C ILE A 265 17.85 7.27 -11.39
N THR A 266 16.84 6.46 -11.63
CA THR A 266 15.58 6.89 -12.26
C THR A 266 14.51 7.04 -11.20
N VAL A 267 13.77 8.15 -11.23
CA VAL A 267 12.70 8.47 -10.26
C VAL A 267 11.44 8.86 -11.03
N ALA A 268 10.29 8.36 -10.58
CA ALA A 268 8.99 8.85 -11.01
C ALA A 268 8.33 9.60 -9.85
N TYR A 269 7.61 10.67 -10.17
CA TYR A 269 6.87 11.48 -9.21
C TYR A 269 5.37 11.26 -9.36
N GLU A 270 4.64 11.39 -8.25
CA GLU A 270 3.19 11.56 -8.28
C GLU A 270 2.83 12.86 -9.03
N PRO A 271 1.59 13.02 -9.53
CA PRO A 271 1.17 14.27 -10.12
C PRO A 271 1.44 15.45 -9.17
N PRO A 272 1.94 16.59 -9.69
CA PRO A 272 2.04 17.82 -8.91
C PRO A 272 0.62 18.34 -8.60
N ARG A 273 0.48 19.56 -8.09
CA ARG A 273 -0.85 20.14 -7.92
C ARG A 273 -1.68 20.05 -9.22
N THR A 274 -2.79 19.33 -9.18
CA THR A 274 -3.74 19.24 -10.29
C THR A 274 -5.08 19.82 -9.90
N TRP A 275 -5.77 20.42 -10.86
CA TRP A 275 -7.10 20.98 -10.67
C TRP A 275 -7.98 20.62 -11.85
N GLY A 276 -9.28 20.54 -11.61
CA GLY A 276 -10.21 20.19 -12.66
C GLY A 276 -11.66 20.44 -12.28
N VAL A 277 -12.52 20.18 -13.27
CA VAL A 277 -13.97 20.24 -13.12
C VAL A 277 -14.54 18.92 -13.62
N ARG A 278 -15.45 18.33 -12.84
CA ARG A 278 -16.23 17.15 -13.24
C ARG A 278 -17.70 17.57 -13.34
N VAL A 279 -18.36 17.14 -14.40
CA VAL A 279 -19.79 17.33 -14.60
C VAL A 279 -20.39 15.97 -14.90
N GLY A 280 -21.48 15.63 -14.26
CA GLY A 280 -22.20 14.40 -14.53
C GLY A 280 -23.70 14.59 -14.45
N GLY A 281 -24.41 13.74 -15.19
CA GLY A 281 -25.86 13.69 -15.10
C GLY A 281 -26.42 12.34 -15.54
N SER A 282 -27.56 11.97 -14.96
CA SER A 282 -28.32 10.77 -15.28
C SER A 282 -29.71 11.14 -15.80
N TYR A 283 -30.19 10.41 -16.81
CA TYR A 283 -31.49 10.63 -17.46
C TYR A 283 -32.55 9.63 -16.97
#